data_AF-A0AAD5ERY7-F1
#
_entry.id   AF-A0AAD5ERY7-F1
#
_cell.length_a   1.000
_cell.length_b   1.000
_cell.length_c   1.000
_cell.angle_alpha   90.00
_cell.angle_beta   90.00
_cell.angle_gamma   90.00
#
_symmetry.space_group_name_H-M   'P 1'
#
loop_
_entity.id
_entity.type
_entity.pdbx_description
1 polymer ?
#
loop_
_entity_poly.entity_id
_entity_poly.type
_entity_poly.pdbx_seq_one_letter_code
_entity_poly.pdbx_strand_id
1 'polypeptide(L)'
;MCKDKSHSSTSSGKKRSRTKTEDEPDRPKKKSRTKVEDEPEPERPPPALRPDPKIDSERKFVITRTDAMRRAGGLEKKIGEPNYDQMALTTGMKRWLSKPVIMVLNEVMKKKVFDWHQQFDPSWLGVLFEAKGKSLVSYEYTATEEEPILPESMFEAFRTLVMGLPADRDTYQRLWGLARMVTTHSQRSFLMEELQATRPEFEYVAEGNRVSGQVLPRY
;
A
#
# COMPACT_ATOMS: atom_id res chain seq x y z
N MET A 1 -46.75 14.48 44.84
CA MET A 1 -47.56 13.28 44.51
C MET A 1 -46.62 12.15 44.15
N CYS A 2 -46.79 10.99 44.81
CA CYS A 2 -46.21 9.65 44.56
C CYS A 2 -44.68 9.48 44.63
N LYS A 3 -44.08 8.41 45.17
CA LYS A 3 -44.40 7.39 46.21
C LYS A 3 -43.13 6.51 46.33
N ASP A 4 -42.69 6.25 47.57
CA ASP A 4 -42.16 4.99 48.14
C ASP A 4 -40.94 4.19 47.62
N LYS A 5 -40.26 3.63 48.65
CA LYS A 5 -39.34 2.45 48.77
C LYS A 5 -37.84 2.70 48.56
N SER A 6 -36.94 2.68 49.55
CA SER A 6 -36.65 1.83 50.75
C SER A 6 -35.73 0.62 50.47
N HIS A 7 -34.76 0.45 51.40
CA HIS A 7 -33.82 -0.65 51.69
C HIS A 7 -32.46 -0.62 50.94
N SER A 8 -31.34 -0.26 51.61
CA SER A 8 -30.52 -1.01 52.61
C SER A 8 -29.92 -2.30 52.06
N SER A 9 -28.72 -2.79 52.35
CA SER A 9 -27.47 -2.34 52.99
C SER A 9 -26.56 -3.58 52.95
N THR A 10 -25.25 -3.40 52.71
CA THR A 10 -24.11 -4.22 53.22
C THR A 10 -24.00 -5.71 52.84
N SER A 11 -22.86 -6.40 52.87
CA SER A 11 -21.43 -6.14 52.68
C SER A 11 -20.71 -7.52 52.73
N SER A 12 -19.49 -7.58 52.20
CA SER A 12 -18.35 -8.40 52.71
C SER A 12 -18.30 -9.93 52.47
N GLY A 13 -17.53 -10.32 51.44
CA GLY A 13 -16.24 -11.04 51.52
C GLY A 13 -16.10 -12.40 52.23
N LYS A 14 -15.44 -13.38 51.57
CA LYS A 14 -14.51 -14.33 52.23
C LYS A 14 -13.56 -15.09 51.27
N LYS A 15 -12.31 -15.22 51.74
CA LYS A 15 -11.15 -15.99 51.20
C LYS A 15 -11.21 -17.50 51.58
N ARG A 16 -10.32 -18.28 50.92
CA ARG A 16 -9.55 -19.51 51.33
C ARG A 16 -9.84 -20.72 50.40
N SER A 17 -9.01 -21.73 50.16
CA SER A 17 -7.57 -22.07 50.27
C SER A 17 -7.38 -23.47 49.61
N ARG A 18 -6.12 -23.80 49.26
CA ARG A 18 -5.46 -24.91 48.52
C ARG A 18 -5.41 -26.33 49.15
N THR A 19 -5.25 -27.42 48.31
CA THR A 19 -4.38 -28.66 48.41
C THR A 19 -4.77 -29.71 47.32
N LYS A 20 -3.95 -30.19 46.33
CA LYS A 20 -2.89 -31.28 46.23
C LYS A 20 -3.27 -32.65 46.85
N THR A 21 -3.15 -33.86 46.23
CA THR A 21 -1.98 -34.70 45.76
C THR A 21 -2.55 -36.02 45.13
N GLU A 22 -2.21 -36.52 43.91
CA GLU A 22 -1.18 -37.48 43.39
C GLU A 22 -1.31 -39.02 43.71
N ASP A 23 -0.72 -39.83 42.80
CA ASP A 23 -0.39 -41.30 42.72
C ASP A 23 -1.29 -42.25 41.84
N GLU A 24 -0.90 -42.71 40.61
CA GLU A 24 0.06 -43.77 40.11
C GLU A 24 -0.46 -45.24 40.21
N PRO A 25 0.08 -46.31 39.54
CA PRO A 25 1.22 -46.46 38.59
C PRO A 25 1.03 -47.47 37.39
N ASP A 26 2.11 -47.66 36.61
CA ASP A 26 2.68 -48.95 36.10
C ASP A 26 2.93 -49.18 34.57
N ARG A 27 4.14 -49.73 34.29
CA ARG A 27 4.92 -49.99 33.04
C ARG A 27 4.50 -51.32 32.35
N PRO A 28 5.24 -51.97 31.39
CA PRO A 28 6.11 -51.59 30.25
C PRO A 28 5.80 -52.37 28.92
N LYS A 29 6.36 -51.99 27.74
CA LYS A 29 7.10 -52.86 26.76
C LYS A 29 7.07 -52.41 25.26
N LYS A 30 8.28 -52.46 24.71
CA LYS A 30 8.81 -52.64 23.33
C LYS A 30 7.87 -53.08 22.17
N LYS A 31 8.35 -52.67 20.97
CA LYS A 31 8.04 -53.06 19.57
C LYS A 31 6.94 -52.17 18.94
N SER A 32 7.12 -51.53 17.79
CA SER A 32 7.80 -51.97 16.57
C SER A 32 8.23 -50.77 15.73
N ARG A 33 9.39 -50.89 15.10
CA ARG A 33 9.89 -50.07 13.99
C ARG A 33 8.90 -50.18 12.83
N THR A 34 8.07 -49.17 12.60
CA THR A 34 7.34 -49.04 11.33
C THR A 34 8.29 -48.40 10.33
N LYS A 35 8.72 -49.24 9.38
CA LYS A 35 9.43 -48.89 8.16
C LYS A 35 8.56 -47.89 7.39
N VAL A 36 8.89 -46.60 7.45
CA VAL A 36 8.40 -45.63 6.46
C VAL A 36 9.30 -45.83 5.26
N GLU A 37 8.70 -46.35 4.20
CA GLU A 37 9.34 -46.53 2.91
C GLU A 37 9.79 -45.16 2.39
N ASP A 38 11.03 -45.11 1.92
CA ASP A 38 11.59 -44.06 1.08
C ASP A 38 10.64 -43.85 -0.11
N GLU A 39 9.71 -42.89 0.00
CA GLU A 39 9.34 -42.12 -1.18
C GLU A 39 10.47 -41.13 -1.42
N PRO A 40 11.14 -41.15 -2.59
CA PRO A 40 12.14 -40.16 -2.90
C PRO A 40 11.46 -38.79 -2.91
N GLU A 41 11.77 -38.00 -1.89
CA GLU A 41 11.48 -36.57 -1.86
C GLU A 41 11.95 -36.02 -3.22
N PRO A 42 11.09 -35.38 -4.03
CA PRO A 42 11.47 -34.98 -5.37
C PRO A 42 12.71 -34.09 -5.26
N GLU A 43 13.85 -34.60 -5.74
CA GLU A 43 15.13 -33.93 -5.66
C GLU A 43 14.94 -32.51 -6.18
N ARG A 44 15.06 -31.53 -5.27
CA ARG A 44 15.03 -30.13 -5.67
C ARG A 44 16.14 -29.95 -6.72
N PRO A 45 15.83 -29.44 -7.92
CA PRO A 45 16.84 -29.26 -8.93
C PRO A 45 17.97 -28.38 -8.37
N PRO A 46 19.23 -28.70 -8.71
CA PRO A 46 20.39 -27.94 -8.26
C PRO A 46 20.18 -26.45 -8.60
N PRO A 47 20.70 -25.50 -7.80
CA PRO A 47 20.43 -24.07 -7.95
C PRO A 47 20.61 -23.51 -9.36
N ALA A 48 21.48 -24.12 -10.18
CA ALA A 48 21.76 -23.76 -11.57
C ALA A 48 20.68 -24.19 -12.59
N LEU A 49 19.73 -25.04 -12.21
CA LEU A 49 18.58 -25.48 -13.04
C LEU A 49 17.24 -24.98 -12.50
N ARG A 50 17.27 -24.11 -11.49
CA ARG A 50 16.07 -23.36 -11.14
C ARG A 50 15.79 -22.42 -12.32
N PRO A 51 14.57 -22.43 -12.90
CA PRO A 51 14.21 -21.37 -13.81
C PRO A 51 14.44 -20.05 -13.08
N ASP A 52 15.18 -19.14 -13.70
CA ASP A 52 15.31 -17.78 -13.19
C ASP A 52 13.90 -17.28 -12.82
N PRO A 53 13.73 -16.58 -11.68
CA PRO A 53 12.43 -16.07 -11.29
C PRO A 53 11.89 -15.29 -12.49
N LYS A 54 10.76 -15.73 -13.06
CA LYS A 54 10.12 -15.00 -14.17
C LYS A 54 9.87 -13.58 -13.69
N ILE A 55 10.70 -12.66 -14.20
CA ILE A 55 10.78 -11.26 -13.76
C ILE A 55 9.53 -10.46 -14.16
N ASP A 56 8.64 -11.03 -14.98
CA ASP A 56 7.40 -10.40 -15.43
C ASP A 56 6.15 -11.24 -15.08
N SER A 57 6.08 -11.81 -13.88
CA SER A 57 4.83 -12.44 -13.46
C SER A 57 3.81 -11.34 -13.14
N GLU A 58 2.92 -11.02 -14.08
CA GLU A 58 1.70 -10.27 -13.76
C GLU A 58 0.98 -10.96 -12.60
N ARG A 59 0.75 -10.22 -11.51
CA ARG A 59 0.03 -10.68 -10.33
C ARG A 59 -1.35 -10.08 -10.32
N LYS A 60 -2.30 -10.82 -9.77
CA LYS A 60 -3.66 -10.35 -9.54
C LYS A 60 -3.70 -9.55 -8.24
N PHE A 61 -4.27 -8.36 -8.32
CA PHE A 61 -4.49 -7.45 -7.21
C PHE A 61 -5.96 -7.07 -7.15
N VAL A 62 -6.41 -6.65 -5.97
CA VAL A 62 -7.78 -6.17 -5.76
C VAL A 62 -7.70 -4.79 -5.13
N ILE A 63 -8.44 -3.84 -5.70
CA ILE A 63 -8.63 -2.51 -5.10
C ILE A 63 -10.09 -2.34 -4.68
N THR A 64 -10.32 -1.80 -3.49
CA THR A 64 -11.66 -1.42 -3.03
C THR A 64 -11.89 0.08 -3.20
N ARG A 65 -13.16 0.49 -3.13
CA ARG A 65 -13.52 1.93 -3.07
C ARG A 65 -12.81 2.65 -1.93
N THR A 66 -12.72 2.03 -0.76
CA THR A 66 -12.04 2.61 0.40
C THR A 66 -10.56 2.84 0.13
N ASP A 67 -9.91 1.90 -0.56
CA ASP A 67 -8.51 2.04 -0.97
C ASP A 67 -8.32 3.19 -1.97
N ALA A 68 -9.19 3.26 -2.98
CA ALA A 68 -9.20 4.34 -3.96
C ALA A 68 -9.35 5.71 -3.30
N MET A 69 -10.28 5.85 -2.34
CA MET A 69 -10.48 7.13 -1.62
C MET A 69 -9.33 7.43 -0.66
N ARG A 70 -8.74 6.42 -0.03
CA ARG A 70 -7.54 6.58 0.80
C ARG A 70 -6.36 7.09 -0.01
N ARG A 71 -6.16 6.58 -1.24
CA ARG A 71 -5.13 7.06 -2.18
C ARG A 71 -5.33 8.53 -2.56
N ALA A 72 -6.59 8.98 -2.68
CA ALA A 72 -6.92 10.38 -3.00
C ALA A 72 -6.33 11.37 -1.99
N GLY A 73 -6.18 10.96 -0.73
CA GLY A 73 -5.47 11.74 0.29
C GLY A 73 -6.04 13.14 0.55
N GLY A 74 -7.32 13.38 0.24
CA GLY A 74 -7.97 14.69 0.36
C GLY A 74 -8.16 15.43 -0.96
N LEU A 75 -7.60 14.94 -2.07
CA LEU A 75 -7.85 15.50 -3.42
C LEU A 75 -9.34 15.50 -3.75
N GLU A 76 -10.06 14.46 -3.33
CA GLU A 76 -11.49 14.30 -3.59
C GLU A 76 -12.36 15.44 -3.03
N LYS A 77 -11.85 16.12 -2.00
CA LYS A 77 -12.52 17.25 -1.35
C LYS A 77 -12.22 18.58 -2.04
N LYS A 78 -11.16 18.65 -2.86
CA LYS A 78 -10.72 19.87 -3.54
C LYS A 78 -11.32 20.00 -4.95
N ILE A 79 -11.71 18.88 -5.55
CA ILE A 79 -12.29 18.85 -6.90
C ILE A 79 -13.63 19.59 -6.91
N GLY A 80 -13.72 20.62 -7.75
CA GLY A 80 -14.91 21.45 -7.89
C GLY A 80 -15.10 22.47 -6.75
N GLU A 81 -14.13 22.62 -5.86
CA GLU A 81 -14.15 23.69 -4.85
C GLU A 81 -13.82 25.04 -5.50
N PRO A 82 -14.71 26.04 -5.39
CA PRO A 82 -14.56 27.32 -6.10
C PRO A 82 -13.37 28.15 -5.62
N ASN A 83 -12.93 27.94 -4.37
CA ASN A 83 -11.83 28.68 -3.76
C ASN A 83 -10.46 27.98 -3.92
N TYR A 84 -10.41 26.86 -4.64
CA TYR A 84 -9.17 26.10 -4.86
C TYR A 84 -8.73 26.21 -6.32
N ASP A 85 -7.43 26.39 -6.55
CA ASP A 85 -6.85 26.37 -7.89
C ASP A 85 -6.99 24.97 -8.51
N GLN A 86 -7.96 24.82 -9.41
CA GLN A 86 -8.26 23.56 -10.05
C GLN A 86 -7.14 23.10 -10.98
N MET A 87 -6.34 24.00 -11.58
CA MET A 87 -5.21 23.60 -12.42
C MET A 87 -4.09 22.97 -11.59
N ALA A 88 -3.88 23.45 -10.36
CA ALA A 88 -2.90 22.86 -9.44
C ALA A 88 -3.21 21.41 -9.03
N LEU A 89 -4.43 20.91 -9.27
CA LEU A 89 -4.80 19.52 -9.01
C LEU A 89 -4.25 18.54 -10.04
N THR A 90 -3.85 19.01 -11.23
CA THR A 90 -3.51 18.15 -12.37
C THR A 90 -2.52 17.05 -12.03
N THR A 91 -1.43 17.40 -11.36
CA THR A 91 -0.38 16.44 -11.01
C THR A 91 -0.88 15.40 -10.01
N GLY A 92 -1.62 15.81 -8.98
CA GLY A 92 -2.20 14.90 -8.01
C GLY A 92 -3.28 13.99 -8.61
N MET A 93 -4.08 14.52 -9.53
CA MET A 93 -5.10 13.75 -10.26
C MET A 93 -4.47 12.66 -11.12
N LYS A 94 -3.38 12.96 -11.84
CA LYS A 94 -2.62 11.98 -12.63
C LYS A 94 -2.00 10.87 -11.77
N ARG A 95 -1.58 11.18 -10.54
CA ARG A 95 -1.02 10.19 -9.61
C ARG A 95 -2.09 9.34 -8.95
N TRP A 96 -3.21 9.97 -8.58
CA TRP A 96 -4.31 9.28 -7.92
C TRP A 96 -5.08 8.36 -8.87
N LEU A 97 -5.36 8.83 -10.09
CA LEU A 97 -6.24 8.12 -11.00
C LEU A 97 -5.50 7.07 -11.81
N SER A 98 -6.06 5.88 -11.77
CA SER A 98 -5.74 4.76 -12.64
C SER A 98 -7.06 4.08 -13.03
N LYS A 99 -7.04 3.24 -14.07
CA LYS A 99 -8.24 2.48 -14.47
C LYS A 99 -8.85 1.70 -13.29
N PRO A 100 -8.08 0.94 -12.48
CA PRO A 100 -8.61 0.28 -11.28
C PRO A 100 -9.30 1.22 -10.30
N VAL A 101 -8.70 2.39 -10.03
CA VAL A 101 -9.27 3.42 -9.14
C VAL A 101 -10.60 3.92 -9.70
N ILE A 102 -10.63 4.32 -10.98
CA ILE A 102 -11.84 4.84 -11.62
C ILE A 102 -12.99 3.83 -11.57
N MET A 103 -12.72 2.54 -11.76
CA MET A 103 -13.75 1.49 -11.76
C MET A 103 -14.49 1.36 -10.43
N VAL A 104 -13.82 1.59 -9.30
CA VAL A 104 -14.40 1.43 -7.95
C VAL A 104 -14.97 2.72 -7.35
N LEU A 105 -14.74 3.87 -7.98
CA LEU A 105 -15.34 5.14 -7.56
C LEU A 105 -16.88 5.06 -7.58
N ASN A 106 -17.52 5.75 -6.64
CA ASN A 106 -18.97 5.91 -6.70
C ASN A 106 -19.37 6.87 -7.84
N GLU A 107 -20.63 6.83 -8.26
CA GLU A 107 -21.11 7.64 -9.39
C GLU A 107 -20.96 9.16 -9.14
N VAL A 108 -21.13 9.61 -7.90
CA VAL A 108 -20.94 11.02 -7.53
C VAL A 108 -19.50 11.46 -7.76
N MET A 109 -18.53 10.67 -7.33
CA MET A 109 -17.12 10.98 -7.50
C MET A 109 -16.70 10.85 -8.96
N LYS A 110 -17.18 9.83 -9.69
CA LYS A 110 -16.95 9.72 -11.14
C LYS A 110 -17.43 10.95 -11.89
N LYS A 111 -18.60 11.47 -11.54
CA LYS A 111 -19.13 12.70 -12.13
C LYS A 111 -18.22 13.89 -11.83
N LYS A 112 -17.82 14.09 -10.56
CA LYS A 112 -16.87 15.16 -10.20
C LYS A 112 -15.56 15.06 -10.98
N VAL A 113 -14.98 13.86 -11.05
CA VAL A 113 -13.73 13.58 -11.77
C VAL A 113 -13.94 13.83 -13.27
N PHE A 114 -15.06 13.43 -13.85
CA PHE A 114 -15.42 13.67 -15.25
C PHE A 114 -15.53 15.15 -15.56
N ASP A 115 -16.30 15.91 -14.78
CA ASP A 115 -16.50 17.34 -14.98
C ASP A 115 -15.17 18.11 -14.90
N TRP A 116 -14.25 17.67 -14.03
CA TRP A 116 -12.90 18.22 -13.93
C TRP A 116 -12.03 17.86 -15.15
N HIS A 117 -12.01 16.58 -15.58
CA HIS A 117 -11.22 16.15 -16.75
C HIS A 117 -11.71 16.77 -18.05
N GLN A 118 -13.02 17.02 -18.16
CA GLN A 118 -13.58 17.72 -19.31
C GLN A 118 -13.02 19.14 -19.47
N GLN A 119 -12.62 19.78 -18.36
CA GLN A 119 -12.14 21.16 -18.34
C GLN A 119 -10.61 21.26 -18.39
N PHE A 120 -9.89 20.38 -17.68
CA PHE A 120 -8.46 20.56 -17.43
C PHE A 120 -7.55 19.48 -18.03
N ASP A 121 -8.01 18.24 -18.13
CA ASP A 121 -7.20 17.12 -18.66
C ASP A 121 -8.10 16.03 -19.26
N PRO A 122 -8.20 15.90 -20.59
CA PRO A 122 -9.11 14.95 -21.21
C PRO A 122 -8.60 13.48 -21.18
N SER A 123 -7.39 13.21 -20.68
CA SER A 123 -6.72 11.91 -20.79
C SER A 123 -7.51 10.72 -20.24
N TRP A 124 -8.32 10.94 -19.18
CA TRP A 124 -9.10 9.87 -18.53
C TRP A 124 -10.56 9.80 -18.97
N LEU A 125 -11.03 10.68 -19.87
CA LEU A 125 -12.44 10.71 -20.28
C LEU A 125 -12.92 9.38 -20.86
N GLY A 126 -12.11 8.71 -21.68
CA GLY A 126 -12.45 7.40 -22.26
C GLY A 126 -12.71 6.32 -21.19
N VAL A 127 -11.87 6.27 -20.15
CA VAL A 127 -12.01 5.31 -19.04
C VAL A 127 -13.22 5.67 -18.17
N LEU A 128 -13.47 6.96 -17.96
CA LEU A 128 -14.65 7.43 -17.22
C LEU A 128 -15.96 7.09 -17.93
N PHE A 129 -15.99 7.14 -19.27
CA PHE A 129 -17.13 6.66 -20.06
C PHE A 129 -17.32 5.15 -19.92
N GLU A 130 -16.26 4.36 -19.99
CA GLU A 130 -16.33 2.90 -19.78
C GLU A 130 -16.85 2.54 -18.38
N ALA A 131 -16.50 3.33 -17.37
CA ALA A 131 -16.87 3.13 -15.99
C ALA A 131 -18.26 3.69 -15.62
N LYS A 132 -18.90 4.47 -16.51
CA LYS A 132 -20.19 5.11 -16.25
C LYS A 132 -21.28 4.07 -15.95
N GLY A 133 -22.04 4.28 -14.87
CA GLY A 133 -23.09 3.35 -14.45
C GLY A 133 -22.60 2.04 -13.82
N LYS A 134 -21.27 1.86 -13.65
CA LYS A 134 -20.67 0.68 -13.01
C LYS A 134 -20.18 1.05 -11.61
N SER A 135 -21.01 0.98 -10.57
CA SER A 135 -20.52 1.26 -9.21
C SER A 135 -19.98 0.01 -8.51
N LEU A 136 -18.82 -0.47 -8.95
CA LEU A 136 -18.17 -1.62 -8.33
C LEU A 136 -17.72 -1.29 -6.90
N VAL A 137 -17.78 -2.28 -6.00
CA VAL A 137 -17.25 -2.19 -4.64
C VAL A 137 -15.75 -2.48 -4.62
N SER A 138 -15.34 -3.42 -5.47
CA SER A 138 -13.95 -3.83 -5.69
C SER A 138 -13.69 -4.14 -7.16
N TYR A 139 -12.42 -4.05 -7.56
CA TYR A 139 -11.98 -4.36 -8.92
C TYR A 139 -10.70 -5.18 -8.87
N GLU A 140 -10.71 -6.34 -9.53
CA GLU A 140 -9.53 -7.18 -9.71
C GLU A 140 -8.78 -6.71 -10.98
N TYR A 141 -7.47 -6.55 -10.86
CA TYR A 141 -6.61 -6.13 -11.96
C TYR A 141 -5.29 -6.89 -11.93
N THR A 142 -4.64 -7.01 -13.10
CA THR A 142 -3.31 -7.58 -13.20
C THR A 142 -2.26 -6.47 -13.32
N ALA A 143 -1.18 -6.59 -12.55
CA ALA A 143 -0.04 -5.67 -12.64
C ALA A 143 1.26 -6.39 -12.25
N THR A 144 2.41 -5.81 -12.60
CA THR A 144 3.73 -6.32 -12.21
C THR A 144 4.07 -6.02 -10.75
N GLU A 145 3.53 -4.92 -10.20
CA GLU A 145 3.73 -4.48 -8.82
C GLU A 145 2.39 -4.05 -8.21
N GLU A 146 2.20 -4.37 -6.92
CA GLU A 146 1.08 -3.81 -6.16
C GLU A 146 1.35 -2.32 -5.94
N GLU A 147 0.43 -1.45 -6.33
CA GLU A 147 0.57 -0.01 -6.09
C GLU A 147 0.48 0.26 -4.57
N PRO A 148 1.59 0.61 -3.88
CA PRO A 148 1.58 0.92 -2.46
C PRO A 148 0.73 2.16 -2.21
N ILE A 149 0.03 2.16 -1.09
CA ILE A 149 -0.97 3.18 -0.80
C ILE A 149 -0.33 4.26 0.08
N LEU A 150 0.46 5.15 -0.54
CA LEU A 150 0.73 6.44 0.09
C LEU A 150 -0.38 7.42 -0.32
N PRO A 151 -1.23 7.87 0.61
CA PRO A 151 -2.19 8.92 0.33
C PRO A 151 -1.49 10.15 -0.26
N GLU A 152 -2.12 10.83 -1.21
CA GLU A 152 -1.49 11.98 -1.88
C GLU A 152 -0.99 13.05 -0.91
N SER A 153 -1.70 13.33 0.18
CA SER A 153 -1.26 14.26 1.21
C SER A 153 0.04 13.83 1.91
N MET A 154 0.19 12.53 2.17
CA MET A 154 1.44 11.99 2.72
C MET A 154 2.54 11.97 1.67
N PHE A 155 2.21 11.74 0.40
CA PHE A 155 3.17 11.84 -0.69
C PHE A 155 3.71 13.26 -0.85
N GLU A 156 2.85 14.29 -0.80
CA GLU A 156 3.30 15.69 -0.86
C GLU A 156 4.19 16.06 0.35
N ALA A 157 3.87 15.55 1.55
CA ALA A 157 4.74 15.70 2.72
C ALA A 157 6.09 15.00 2.52
N PHE A 158 6.07 13.77 2.00
CA PHE A 158 7.28 13.00 1.70
C PHE A 158 8.13 13.68 0.62
N ARG A 159 7.51 14.16 -0.46
CA ARG A 159 8.15 14.96 -1.51
C ARG A 159 8.83 16.20 -0.91
N THR A 160 8.14 16.95 -0.07
CA THR A 160 8.70 18.13 0.60
C THR A 160 9.94 17.78 1.43
N LEU A 161 9.88 16.66 2.17
CA LEU A 161 11.02 16.14 2.92
C LEU A 161 12.19 15.78 1.97
N VAL A 162 11.91 14.99 0.94
CA VAL A 162 12.91 14.54 -0.07
C VAL A 162 13.60 15.74 -0.72
N MET A 163 12.85 16.78 -1.06
CA MET A 163 13.36 18.00 -1.67
C MET A 163 14.11 18.92 -0.70
N GLY A 164 13.85 18.79 0.61
CA GLY A 164 14.52 19.56 1.67
C GLY A 164 15.82 18.94 2.18
N LEU A 165 16.13 17.69 1.84
CA LEU A 165 17.33 17.02 2.33
C LEU A 165 18.62 17.63 1.74
N PRO A 166 19.74 17.62 2.48
CA PRO A 166 21.03 18.05 1.94
C PRO A 166 21.45 17.14 0.78
N ALA A 167 22.29 17.65 -0.13
CA ALA A 167 22.80 16.90 -1.28
C ALA A 167 23.85 15.84 -0.87
N ASP A 168 23.43 14.87 -0.05
CA ASP A 168 24.25 13.77 0.46
C ASP A 168 23.81 12.44 -0.16
N ARG A 169 24.76 11.73 -0.80
CA ARG A 169 24.48 10.50 -1.55
C ARG A 169 23.89 9.41 -0.67
N ASP A 170 24.43 9.22 0.53
CA ASP A 170 24.03 8.14 1.43
C ASP A 170 22.63 8.35 2.00
N THR A 171 22.28 9.60 2.30
CA THR A 171 20.95 10.01 2.73
C THR A 171 19.90 9.69 1.65
N TYR A 172 20.15 10.05 0.40
CA TYR A 172 19.23 9.76 -0.71
C TYR A 172 19.12 8.27 -1.02
N GLN A 173 20.21 7.49 -0.96
CA GLN A 173 20.15 6.04 -1.17
C GLN A 173 19.28 5.34 -0.13
N ARG A 174 19.42 5.70 1.16
CA ARG A 174 18.58 5.12 2.23
C ARG A 174 17.12 5.53 2.08
N LEU A 175 16.87 6.80 1.76
CA LEU A 175 15.54 7.33 1.52
C LEU A 175 14.87 6.66 0.31
N TRP A 176 15.62 6.35 -0.74
CA TRP A 176 15.08 5.70 -1.94
C TRP A 176 14.61 4.27 -1.65
N GLY A 177 15.30 3.55 -0.76
CA GLY A 177 14.82 2.27 -0.24
C GLY A 177 13.45 2.41 0.42
N LEU A 178 13.26 3.44 1.24
CA LEU A 178 11.97 3.75 1.87
C LEU A 178 10.91 4.14 0.82
N ALA A 179 11.25 5.03 -0.13
CA ALA A 179 10.36 5.46 -1.20
C ALA A 179 9.81 4.26 -1.97
N ARG A 180 10.67 3.30 -2.36
CA ARG A 180 10.26 2.06 -3.02
C ARG A 180 9.24 1.25 -2.24
N MET A 181 9.32 1.24 -0.91
CA MET A 181 8.38 0.49 -0.07
C MET A 181 7.04 1.19 0.10
N VAL A 182 7.04 2.52 0.15
CA VAL A 182 5.84 3.26 0.58
C VAL A 182 5.10 3.95 -0.56
N THR A 183 5.73 4.21 -1.71
CA THR A 183 5.13 4.96 -2.83
C THR A 183 4.83 4.11 -4.05
N THR A 184 3.84 4.51 -4.85
CA THR A 184 3.53 3.91 -6.17
C THR A 184 4.65 4.14 -7.18
N HIS A 185 4.66 3.31 -8.24
CA HIS A 185 5.56 3.54 -9.36
C HIS A 185 5.40 4.96 -9.92
N SER A 186 4.16 5.45 -10.12
CA SER A 186 3.90 6.81 -10.61
C SER A 186 4.43 7.90 -9.67
N GLN A 187 4.27 7.74 -8.36
CA GLN A 187 4.81 8.64 -7.34
C GLN A 187 6.35 8.65 -7.35
N ARG A 188 6.99 7.48 -7.50
CA ARG A 188 8.45 7.37 -7.60
C ARG A 188 8.98 8.02 -8.86
N SER A 189 8.39 7.72 -10.01
CA SER A 189 8.80 8.31 -11.29
C SER A 189 8.69 9.83 -11.24
N PHE A 190 7.61 10.36 -10.66
CA PHE A 190 7.48 11.79 -10.45
C PHE A 190 8.57 12.38 -9.55
N LEU A 191 8.85 11.77 -8.38
CA LEU A 191 9.92 12.22 -7.49
C LEU A 191 11.28 12.24 -8.20
N MET A 192 11.53 11.26 -9.06
CA MET A 192 12.77 11.16 -9.83
C MET A 192 12.90 12.26 -10.86
N GLU A 193 11.86 12.47 -11.67
CA GLU A 193 11.82 13.54 -12.68
C GLU A 193 12.03 14.90 -12.04
N GLU A 194 11.36 15.13 -10.91
CA GLU A 194 11.45 16.41 -10.21
C GLU A 194 12.81 16.61 -9.53
N LEU A 195 13.38 15.56 -8.93
CA LEU A 195 14.72 15.61 -8.34
C LEU A 195 15.77 15.92 -9.41
N GLN A 196 15.68 15.27 -10.57
CA GLN A 196 16.60 15.50 -11.68
C GLN A 196 16.49 16.93 -12.23
N ALA A 197 15.27 17.47 -12.32
CA ALA A 197 15.04 18.85 -12.75
C ALA A 197 15.56 19.89 -11.74
N THR A 198 15.43 19.61 -10.44
CA THR A 198 15.76 20.57 -9.38
C THR A 198 17.23 20.48 -8.94
N ARG A 199 17.84 19.30 -9.09
CA ARG A 199 19.18 18.99 -8.58
C ARG A 199 19.98 18.18 -9.60
N PRO A 200 20.47 18.82 -10.68
CA PRO A 200 21.21 18.13 -11.75
C PRO A 200 22.54 17.52 -11.29
N GLU A 201 23.04 17.90 -10.11
CA GLU A 201 24.20 17.27 -9.47
C GLU A 201 23.96 15.79 -9.09
N PHE A 202 22.70 15.34 -9.10
CA PHE A 202 22.35 13.94 -9.00
C PHE A 202 22.06 13.38 -10.39
N GLU A 203 22.99 12.58 -10.91
CA GLU A 203 22.73 11.75 -12.09
C GLU A 203 22.29 10.36 -11.61
N TYR A 204 21.03 10.05 -11.83
CA TYR A 204 20.48 8.75 -11.46
C TYR A 204 20.67 7.79 -12.64
N VAL A 205 21.62 6.88 -12.51
CA VAL A 205 21.83 5.81 -13.47
C VAL A 205 20.80 4.70 -13.18
N ALA A 206 19.87 4.51 -14.12
CA ALA A 206 18.96 3.38 -14.11
C ALA A 206 19.70 2.14 -14.64
N GLU A 207 20.38 1.39 -13.75
CA GLU A 207 20.87 0.04 -14.09
C GLU A 207 19.71 -0.96 -13.90
N GLY A 208 18.90 -1.13 -14.94
CA GLY A 208 17.70 -1.96 -14.89
C GLY A 208 16.68 -1.47 -13.84
N ASN A 209 16.13 -2.38 -13.02
CA ASN A 209 15.19 -2.05 -11.92
C ASN A 209 15.89 -1.52 -10.63
N ARG A 210 17.18 -1.21 -10.70
CA ARG A 210 17.93 -0.51 -9.64
C ARG A 210 18.19 0.92 -10.07
N VAL A 211 17.29 1.81 -9.68
CA VAL A 211 17.57 3.25 -9.67
C VAL A 211 18.47 3.51 -8.47
N SER A 212 19.72 3.90 -8.74
CA SER A 212 20.68 4.31 -7.70
C SER A 212 21.09 5.76 -7.93
N GLY A 213 20.98 6.58 -6.87
CA GLY A 213 21.49 7.95 -6.92
C GLY A 213 23.01 7.95 -6.94
N GLN A 214 23.58 8.51 -8.00
CA GLN A 214 24.99 8.85 -8.05
C GLN A 214 25.10 10.38 -8.03
N VAL A 215 25.87 10.90 -7.08
CA VAL A 215 26.29 12.30 -7.11
C VAL A 215 27.45 12.38 -8.09
N LEU A 216 27.32 13.22 -9.12
CA LEU A 216 28.40 13.42 -10.07
C LEU A 216 29.60 14.06 -9.35
N PRO A 217 30.84 13.58 -9.57
CA PRO A 217 32.01 14.28 -9.08
C PRO A 217 32.05 15.65 -9.76
N ARG A 218 32.12 16.72 -8.95
CA ARG A 218 32.40 18.07 -9.46
C ARG A 218 33.82 18.06 -10.04
N TYR A 219 33.94 18.32 -11.33
CA TYR A 219 35.20 18.66 -11.99
C TYR A 219 35.62 20.09 -11.63
#